data_AF-X1QZ75-F1
#
_entry.id   AF-X1QZ75-F1
#
_cell.length_a   1.000
_cell.length_b   1.000
_cell.length_c   1.000
_cell.angle_alpha   90.00
_cell.angle_beta   90.00
_cell.angle_gamma   90.00
#
_symmetry.space_group_name_H-M   'P 1'
#
loop_
_entity.id
_entity.type
_entity.pdbx_description
1 polymer ?
#
loop_
_entity_poly.entity_id
_entity_poly.type
_entity_poly.pdbx_seq_one_letter_code
_entity_poly.pdbx_strand_id
1 'polypeptide(L)'
;MWVKNLFVSNFRNFARLDLEFSPRLNLFWGDNGEGKTNFLESLYCLGHGTSFRTKTDEELIKWGQPSLYLKGEGFKSERLFTYELVLDRKISKVRKVDSHRVGLRNPTKWLWMVTFSPDKSL
;
A
#
# COMPACT_ATOMS: atom_id res chain seq x y z
N MET A 1 -10.44 -8.56 10.05
CA MET A 1 -9.61 -7.37 9.76
C MET A 1 -10.03 -6.85 8.40
N TRP A 2 -10.20 -5.55 8.22
CA TRP A 2 -10.52 -4.95 6.91
C TRP A 2 -9.95 -3.53 6.81
N VAL A 3 -9.67 -3.07 5.59
CA VAL A 3 -9.19 -1.70 5.31
C VAL A 3 -10.38 -0.83 5.00
N LYS A 4 -10.52 0.30 5.71
CA LYS A 4 -11.59 1.29 5.56
C LYS A 4 -11.33 2.27 4.43
N ASN A 5 -10.09 2.75 4.33
CA ASN A 5 -9.72 3.71 3.30
C ASN A 5 -8.27 3.54 2.89
N LEU A 6 -7.95 4.13 1.74
CA LEU A 6 -6.60 4.22 1.22
C LEU A 6 -6.40 5.60 0.60
N PHE A 7 -5.39 6.30 1.10
CA PHE A 7 -4.80 7.46 0.49
C PHE A 7 -3.44 7.11 -0.12
N VAL A 8 -3.24 7.54 -1.36
CA VAL A 8 -2.01 7.33 -2.13
C VAL A 8 -1.55 8.66 -2.67
N SER A 9 -0.25 8.94 -2.53
CA SER A 9 0.43 10.05 -3.17
C SER A 9 1.69 9.57 -3.86
N ASN A 10 1.86 9.95 -5.13
CA ASN A 10 3.06 9.70 -5.93
C ASN A 10 3.47 8.21 -6.02
N PHE A 11 2.53 7.30 -6.20
CA PHE A 11 2.79 5.86 -6.33
C PHE A 11 2.52 5.38 -7.75
N ARG A 12 3.53 4.81 -8.42
CA ARG A 12 3.44 4.33 -9.81
C ARG A 12 2.81 5.39 -10.73
N ASN A 13 1.68 5.09 -11.37
CA ASN A 13 0.97 6.04 -12.22
C ASN A 13 0.09 7.04 -11.42
N PHE A 14 -0.23 6.77 -10.15
CA PHE A 14 -1.07 7.63 -9.32
C PHE A 14 -0.32 8.85 -8.80
N ALA A 15 -0.76 10.04 -9.21
CA ALA A 15 -0.37 11.29 -8.55
C ALA A 15 -1.04 11.39 -7.17
N ARG A 16 -2.35 11.14 -7.14
CA ARG A 16 -3.16 11.08 -5.93
C ARG A 16 -4.29 10.07 -6.13
N LEU A 17 -4.61 9.31 -5.08
CA LEU A 17 -5.81 8.48 -4.98
C LEU A 17 -6.34 8.59 -3.55
N ASP A 18 -7.65 8.68 -3.41
CA ASP A 18 -8.33 8.76 -2.11
C ASP A 18 -9.62 7.96 -2.22
N LEU A 19 -9.67 6.81 -1.54
CA LEU A 19 -10.75 5.84 -1.68
C LEU A 19 -11.24 5.36 -0.33
N GLU A 20 -12.55 5.29 -0.17
CA GLU A 20 -13.22 4.57 0.91
C GLU A 20 -13.71 3.21 0.41
N PHE A 21 -13.61 2.20 1.27
CA PHE A 21 -13.97 0.83 0.96
C PHE A 21 -15.21 0.40 1.73
N SER A 22 -15.97 -0.49 1.10
CA SER A 22 -16.96 -1.30 1.79
C SER A 22 -16.28 -2.38 2.65
N PRO A 23 -16.86 -2.77 3.80
CA PRO A 23 -16.24 -3.71 4.73
C PRO A 23 -16.17 -5.16 4.24
N ARG A 24 -16.78 -5.46 3.09
CA ARG A 24 -16.84 -6.80 2.50
C ARG A 24 -16.19 -6.78 1.12
N LEU A 25 -17.00 -6.76 0.07
CA LEU A 25 -16.54 -6.85 -1.31
C LEU A 25 -16.35 -5.46 -1.89
N ASN A 26 -15.20 -5.24 -2.51
CA ASN A 26 -14.90 -4.06 -3.30
C ASN A 26 -14.50 -4.55 -4.70
N LEU A 27 -15.22 -4.12 -5.73
CA LEU A 27 -14.96 -4.50 -7.11
C LEU A 27 -14.30 -3.33 -7.85
N PHE A 28 -13.09 -3.56 -8.35
CA PHE A 28 -12.36 -2.61 -9.19
C PHE A 28 -12.29 -3.16 -10.61
N TRP A 29 -12.92 -2.47 -11.56
CA TRP A 29 -12.90 -2.83 -12.98
C TRP A 29 -12.36 -1.69 -13.84
N GLY A 30 -12.06 -1.98 -15.09
CA GLY A 30 -11.51 -1.03 -16.06
C GLY A 30 -10.56 -1.71 -17.03
N ASP A 31 -9.99 -0.95 -17.96
CA ASP A 31 -9.11 -1.49 -18.99
C ASP A 31 -7.69 -1.81 -18.47
N ASN A 32 -6.97 -2.65 -19.22
CA ASN A 32 -5.59 -2.98 -18.90
C ASN A 32 -4.72 -1.72 -18.99
N GLY A 33 -3.88 -1.49 -17.98
CA GLY A 33 -3.04 -0.30 -17.89
C GLY A 33 -3.60 0.83 -17.02
N GLU A 34 -4.89 0.79 -16.64
CA GLU A 34 -5.53 1.84 -15.82
C GLU A 34 -5.06 1.88 -14.35
N GLY A 35 -4.14 1.00 -13.96
CA GLY A 35 -3.55 1.00 -12.62
C GLY A 35 -4.26 0.10 -11.61
N LYS A 36 -5.20 -0.77 -12.01
CA LYS A 36 -5.83 -1.77 -11.12
C LYS A 36 -4.80 -2.59 -10.31
N THR A 37 -3.74 -3.07 -10.99
CA THR A 37 -2.64 -3.78 -10.33
C THR A 37 -1.81 -2.86 -9.44
N ASN A 38 -1.59 -1.60 -9.82
CA ASN A 38 -0.88 -0.62 -8.98
C ASN A 38 -1.67 -0.30 -7.71
N PHE A 39 -3.00 -0.28 -7.80
CA PHE A 39 -3.88 -0.13 -6.64
C PHE A 39 -3.70 -1.29 -5.66
N LEU A 40 -3.78 -2.54 -6.14
CA LEU A 40 -3.51 -3.72 -5.29
C LEU A 40 -2.07 -3.71 -4.74
N GLU A 41 -1.10 -3.30 -5.55
CA GLU A 41 0.30 -3.14 -5.14
C GLU A 41 0.46 -2.12 -4.01
N SER A 42 -0.28 -1.01 -4.04
CA SER A 42 -0.24 -0.01 -2.97
C SER A 42 -0.78 -0.53 -1.64
N LEU A 43 -1.88 -1.28 -1.64
CA LEU A 43 -2.38 -1.99 -0.45
C LEU A 43 -1.36 -3.01 0.06
N TYR A 44 -0.73 -3.74 -0.86
CA TYR A 44 0.30 -4.72 -0.51
C TYR A 44 1.52 -4.06 0.10
N CYS A 45 2.02 -2.96 -0.47
CA CYS A 45 3.08 -2.15 0.10
C CYS A 45 2.69 -1.60 1.48
N LEU A 46 1.44 -1.20 1.70
CA LEU A 46 1.01 -0.69 3.00
C LEU A 46 1.12 -1.74 4.12
N GLY A 47 0.75 -3.00 3.83
CA GLY A 47 0.90 -4.10 4.79
C GLY A 47 2.30 -4.70 4.85
N HIS A 48 2.90 -4.97 3.69
CA HIS A 48 4.15 -5.71 3.57
C HIS A 48 5.39 -4.83 3.55
N GLY A 49 5.24 -3.55 3.23
CA GLY A 49 6.34 -2.60 3.08
C GLY A 49 7.22 -2.86 1.87
N THR A 50 6.84 -3.78 0.99
CA THR A 50 7.55 -4.13 -0.24
C THR A 50 6.53 -4.31 -1.36
N SER A 51 7.01 -4.35 -2.59
CA SER A 51 6.19 -4.71 -3.75
C SER A 51 6.18 -6.23 -3.96
N PHE A 52 5.09 -6.74 -4.52
CA PHE A 52 5.04 -8.12 -5.04
C PHE A 52 5.54 -8.24 -6.49
N ARG A 53 5.87 -7.13 -7.17
CA ARG A 53 6.29 -7.07 -8.58
C ARG A 53 7.76 -6.72 -8.77
N THR A 54 8.32 -5.92 -7.87
CA THR A 54 9.69 -5.43 -7.98
C THR A 54 10.41 -5.49 -6.64
N LYS A 55 11.73 -5.65 -6.70
CA LYS A 55 12.64 -5.57 -5.54
C LYS A 55 13.22 -4.16 -5.37
N THR A 56 13.05 -3.29 -6.36
CA THR A 56 13.57 -1.92 -6.35
C THR A 56 12.48 -0.99 -5.85
N ASP A 57 12.65 -0.45 -4.65
CA ASP A 57 11.63 0.38 -4.01
C ASP A 57 11.41 1.71 -4.75
N GLU A 58 12.46 2.28 -5.33
CA GLU A 58 12.42 3.56 -6.05
C GLU A 58 11.52 3.51 -7.30
N GLU A 59 11.30 2.32 -7.87
CA GLU A 59 10.37 2.09 -9.00
C GLU A 59 8.89 2.24 -8.61
N LEU A 60 8.59 2.26 -7.31
CA LEU A 60 7.26 2.53 -6.78
C LEU A 60 6.95 4.02 -6.76
N ILE A 61 7.98 4.87 -6.71
CA ILE A 61 7.80 6.33 -6.70
C ILE A 61 7.40 6.77 -8.11
N LYS A 62 6.32 7.55 -8.21
CA LYS A 62 5.88 8.14 -9.47
C LYS A 62 7.04 8.89 -10.14
N TRP A 63 7.14 8.74 -11.45
CA TRP A 63 8.21 9.38 -12.22
C TRP A 63 8.25 10.91 -11.99
N GLY A 64 9.47 11.43 -11.80
CA GLY A 64 9.71 12.84 -11.49
C GLY A 64 9.42 13.25 -10.04
N GLN A 65 8.91 12.35 -9.19
CA GLN A 65 8.60 12.67 -7.80
C GLN A 65 9.74 12.25 -6.85
N PRO A 66 10.00 13.03 -5.78
CA PRO A 66 11.08 12.73 -4.84
C PRO A 66 10.73 11.61 -3.85
N SER A 67 9.43 11.41 -3.60
CA SER A 67 8.93 10.47 -2.60
C SER A 67 7.50 10.01 -2.92
N LEU A 68 7.09 8.92 -2.29
CA LEU A 68 5.72 8.42 -2.25
C LEU A 68 5.22 8.39 -0.79
N TYR A 69 3.89 8.47 -0.64
CA TYR A 69 3.22 8.32 0.63
C TYR A 69 1.97 7.47 0.47
N LEU A 70 1.85 6.43 1.30
CA LEU A 70 0.66 5.61 1.44
C LEU A 70 0.13 5.76 2.86
N LYS A 71 -1.18 5.94 2.98
CA LYS A 71 -1.89 5.87 4.26
C LYS A 71 -3.13 5.02 4.08
N GLY A 72 -3.43 4.17 5.05
CA GLY A 72 -4.73 3.50 5.10
C GLY A 72 -5.15 3.27 6.53
N GLU A 73 -6.45 3.34 6.76
CA GLU A 73 -7.06 3.05 8.06
C GLU A 73 -7.77 1.71 7.97
N GLY A 74 -7.71 0.88 9.00
CA GLY A 74 -8.34 -0.43 9.00
C GLY A 74 -8.69 -0.93 10.39
N PHE A 75 -9.67 -1.83 10.45
CA PHE A 75 -10.14 -2.40 11.71
C PHE A 75 -9.56 -3.78 11.98
N LYS A 76 -9.11 -4.01 13.21
CA LYS A 76 -8.76 -5.33 13.75
C LYS A 76 -9.43 -5.49 15.12
N SER A 77 -10.37 -6.43 15.22
CA SER A 77 -11.16 -6.68 16.45
C SER A 77 -11.74 -5.38 17.02
N GLU A 78 -12.53 -4.66 16.23
CA GLU A 78 -13.14 -3.35 16.52
C GLU A 78 -12.19 -2.16 16.74
N ARG A 79 -10.89 -2.40 16.92
CA ARG A 79 -9.91 -1.31 17.02
C ARG A 79 -9.53 -0.80 15.64
N LEU A 80 -9.63 0.52 15.47
CA LEU A 80 -9.10 1.24 14.31
C LEU A 80 -7.57 1.36 14.43
N PHE A 81 -6.88 1.10 13.33
CA PHE A 81 -5.45 1.30 13.18
C PHE A 81 -5.19 2.19 11.96
N THR A 82 -4.22 3.08 12.09
CA THR A 82 -3.69 3.87 10.98
C THR A 82 -2.36 3.31 10.55
N TYR A 83 -2.23 2.94 9.28
CA TYR A 83 -1.01 2.43 8.67
C TYR A 83 -0.46 3.48 7.71
N GLU A 84 0.85 3.70 7.76
CA GLU A 84 1.52 4.63 6.85
C GLU A 84 2.82 4.03 6.32
N LEU A 85 3.10 4.27 5.04
CA LEU A 85 4.39 3.99 4.40
C LEU A 85 4.89 5.22 3.67
N VAL A 86 6.10 5.63 3.99
CA VAL A 86 6.82 6.71 3.30
C VAL A 86 8.06 6.12 2.69
N LEU A 87 8.31 6.43 1.43
CA LEU A 87 9.57 6.15 0.77
C LEU A 87 10.02 7.41 0.04
N ASP A 88 11.23 7.84 0.31
CA ASP A 88 11.87 9.01 -0.28
C ASP A 88 13.17 8.55 -0.95
N ARG A 89 13.54 9.14 -2.09
CA ARG A 89 14.75 8.72 -2.84
C ARG A 89 16.05 9.04 -2.12
N LYS A 90 16.05 10.04 -1.22
CA LYS A 90 17.24 10.50 -0.47
C LYS A 90 17.26 9.97 0.96
N ILE A 91 16.09 9.65 1.51
CA ILE A 91 15.93 9.14 2.87
C ILE A 91 15.65 7.62 2.82
N SER A 92 15.66 6.96 3.96
CA SER A 92 15.20 5.58 4.07
C SER A 92 13.67 5.46 4.06
N LYS A 93 13.18 4.27 3.69
CA LYS A 93 11.79 3.86 3.86
C LYS A 93 11.39 3.89 5.33
N VAL A 94 10.24 4.47 5.62
CA VAL A 94 9.66 4.55 6.97
C VAL A 94 8.26 3.97 6.98
N ARG A 95 7.98 3.11 7.97
CA ARG A 95 6.64 2.63 8.28
C ARG A 95 6.16 3.21 9.59
N LYS A 96 4.89 3.59 9.67
CA LYS A 96 4.23 3.94 10.93
C LYS A 96 2.94 3.17 11.13
N VAL A 97 2.63 2.93 12.41
CA VAL A 97 1.34 2.40 12.87
C VAL A 97 0.88 3.31 14.01
N ASP A 98 -0.33 3.85 13.90
CA ASP A 98 -0.87 4.85 14.83
C ASP A 98 0.14 5.99 15.09
N SER A 99 0.73 6.53 14.02
CA SER A 99 1.78 7.57 14.02
C SER A 99 3.13 7.18 14.62
N HIS A 100 3.28 5.98 15.16
CA HIS A 100 4.54 5.50 15.74
C HIS A 100 5.39 4.78 14.70
N ARG A 101 6.68 5.11 14.59
CA ARG A 101 7.61 4.38 13.71
C ARG A 101 7.72 2.94 14.16
N VAL A 102 7.55 2.00 13.22
CA VAL A 102 7.69 0.57 13.46
C VAL A 102 8.74 -0.02 12.53
N GLY A 103 9.32 -1.15 12.93
CA GLY A 103 10.27 -1.87 12.08
C GLY A 103 9.65 -2.31 10.76
N LEU A 104 10.48 -2.35 9.71
CA LEU A 104 10.10 -2.86 8.40
C LEU A 104 10.08 -4.41 8.36
N ARG A 105 10.72 -5.05 9.33
CA ARG A 105 10.73 -6.51 9.52
C ARG A 105 9.37 -6.97 10.08
N ASN A 106 8.97 -8.20 9.76
CA ASN A 106 7.70 -8.83 10.16
C ASN A 106 6.44 -8.10 9.64
N PRO A 107 6.28 -8.03 8.31
CA PRO A 107 5.17 -7.32 7.68
C PRO A 107 3.78 -7.74 8.16
N THR A 108 3.62 -9.03 8.44
CA THR A 108 2.35 -9.66 8.84
C THR A 108 1.86 -9.22 10.23
N LYS A 109 2.70 -8.56 11.03
CA LYS A 109 2.34 -8.12 12.39
C LYS A 109 1.22 -7.08 12.40
N TRP A 110 1.22 -6.18 11.42
CA TRP A 110 0.46 -4.92 11.48
C TRP A 110 -0.82 -4.99 10.64
N LEU A 111 -0.67 -5.24 9.34
CA LEU A 111 -1.77 -5.38 8.39
C LEU A 111 -1.48 -6.64 7.57
N TRP A 112 -2.09 -7.76 8.00
CA TRP A 112 -1.92 -9.04 7.33
C TRP A 112 -2.85 -9.11 6.12
N MET A 113 -2.30 -9.52 4.99
CA MET A 113 -3.03 -9.65 3.74
C MET A 113 -2.47 -10.82 2.93
N VAL A 114 -3.36 -11.50 2.21
CA VAL A 114 -3.00 -12.48 1.20
C VAL A 114 -3.45 -11.94 -0.16
N THR A 115 -2.56 -12.02 -1.15
CA THR A 115 -2.87 -11.62 -2.52
C THR A 115 -2.85 -12.85 -3.40
N PHE A 116 -3.89 -13.01 -4.22
CA PHE A 116 -3.98 -14.07 -5.22
C PHE A 116 -3.76 -13.44 -6.58
N SER A 117 -2.82 -13.98 -7.35
CA SER A 117 -2.48 -13.53 -8.70
C SER A 117 -2.40 -14.75 -9.62
N PRO A 118 -2.78 -14.63 -10.90
CA PRO A 118 -2.62 -15.71 -11.87
C PRO A 118 -1.14 -16.07 -12.16
N ASP A 119 -0.20 -15.16 -11.86
CA ASP A 119 1.24 -15.41 -12.03
C ASP A 119 1.83 -16.24 -10.89
N LYS A 120 2.61 -17.28 -11.25
CA LYS A 120 3.28 -18.22 -10.34
C LYS A 120 4.55 -17.69 -9.65
N SER A 121 4.88 -16.40 -9.78
CA SER A 121 6.05 -15.81 -9.13
C SER A 121 5.67 -15.16 -7.80
N LEU A 122 5.42 -15.99 -6.78
CA LEU A 122 5.55 -15.65 -5.36
C LEU A 122 6.74 -16.41 -4.78
#